data_AF-A0A9E1J1P4-F1
#
_entry.id   AF-A0A9E1J1P4-F1
#
_cell.length_a   1.000
_cell.length_b   1.000
_cell.length_c   1.000
_cell.angle_alpha   90.00
_cell.angle_beta   90.00
_cell.angle_gamma   90.00
#
_symmetry.space_group_name_H-M   'P 1'
#
loop_
_entity.id
_entity.type
_entity.pdbx_description
1 polymer ?
#
loop_
_entity_poly.entity_id
_entity_poly.type
_entity_poly.pdbx_seq_one_letter_code
_entity_poly.pdbx_strand_id
1 'polypeptide(L)' 'MKKKVSTLGPGSFFGEMAFLTYAPRVATVVAQENMLCFVLLKSTFMKLLKKNPSFKTWLESLSEKRLIKLNSI' A
#
# COMPACT_ATOMS: atom_id res chain seq x y z
N MET A 1 -1.69 -17.54 -14.28
CA MET A 1 -2.54 -17.73 -13.08
C MET A 1 -2.33 -16.57 -12.11
N LYS A 2 -3.34 -16.08 -11.39
CA LYS A 2 -3.17 -15.05 -10.36
C LYS A 2 -2.59 -15.71 -9.09
N LYS A 3 -1.39 -15.32 -8.65
CA LYS A 3 -0.76 -15.87 -7.44
C LYS A 3 -0.99 -14.93 -6.25
N LYS A 4 -1.41 -15.49 -5.11
CA LYS A 4 -1.68 -14.72 -3.88
C LYS A 4 -0.37 -14.26 -3.24
N VAL A 5 -0.27 -12.96 -2.98
CA VAL A 5 0.95 -12.32 -2.43
C VAL A 5 0.90 -12.17 -0.92
N SER A 6 -0.26 -11.76 -0.39
CA SER A 6 -0.45 -11.54 1.04
C SER A 6 -1.94 -11.56 1.38
N THR A 7 -2.23 -11.81 2.65
CA THR A 7 -3.53 -11.51 3.28
C THR A 7 -3.37 -10.25 4.12
N LEU A 8 -4.40 -9.40 4.17
CA LEU A 8 -4.44 -8.16 4.97
C LEU A 8 -5.57 -8.29 6.00
N GLY A 9 -5.34 -7.76 7.20
CA GLY A 9 -6.32 -7.77 8.30
C GLY A 9 -6.68 -6.36 8.79
N PRO A 10 -7.53 -6.23 9.83
CA PRO A 10 -7.86 -4.95 10.44
C PRO A 10 -6.61 -4.12 10.78
N GLY A 11 -6.66 -2.81 10.52
CA GLY A 11 -5.52 -1.89 10.70
C GLY A 11 -4.47 -1.93 9.58
N SER A 12 -4.54 -2.88 8.65
CA SER A 12 -3.69 -2.88 7.45
C SER A 12 -4.16 -1.83 6.45
N PHE A 13 -3.25 -1.35 5.61
CA PHE A 13 -3.54 -0.50 4.46
C PHE A 13 -2.83 -1.00 3.20
N PHE A 14 -3.34 -0.54 2.05
CA PHE A 14 -2.84 -0.89 0.72
C PHE A 14 -3.02 0.27 -0.26
N GLY A 15 -2.34 0.20 -1.40
CA GLY A 15 -2.41 1.20 -2.46
C GLY A 15 -1.39 2.34 -2.32
N GLU A 16 -0.59 2.33 -1.25
CA GLU A 16 0.49 3.29 -1.02
C GLU A 16 1.57 3.23 -2.10
N MET A 17 1.85 2.02 -2.62
CA MET A 17 2.94 1.81 -3.58
C MET A 17 2.74 2.62 -4.86
N ALA A 18 1.50 2.77 -5.34
CA ALA A 18 1.22 3.55 -6.54
C ALA A 18 1.63 5.04 -6.42
N PHE A 19 1.73 5.55 -5.19
CA PHE A 19 2.16 6.93 -4.94
C PHE A 19 3.67 7.06 -4.74
N LEU A 20 4.32 6.01 -4.24
CA LEU A 20 5.76 6.04 -3.93
C LEU A 20 6.63 5.58 -5.11
N THR A 21 6.18 4.56 -5.85
CA THR A 21 6.95 4.01 -6.97
C THR A 21 6.69 4.73 -8.29
N TYR A 22 5.73 5.67 -8.33
CA TYR A 22 5.20 6.29 -9.56
C TYR A 22 4.78 5.26 -10.63
N ALA A 23 4.54 4.02 -10.23
CA ALA A 23 4.13 2.93 -11.11
C ALA A 23 2.61 2.72 -11.06
N PRO A 24 2.01 2.13 -12.12
CA PRO A 24 0.64 1.62 -12.06
C PRO A 24 0.44 0.64 -10.89
N ARG A 25 -0.82 0.34 -10.56
CA ARG A 25 -1.13 -0.64 -9.51
C ARG A 25 -0.47 -1.98 -9.81
N VAL A 26 0.48 -2.37 -8.97
CA VAL A 26 1.30 -3.60 -9.13
C VAL A 26 0.62 -4.87 -8.61
N ALA A 27 -0.50 -4.74 -7.90
CA ALA A 27 -1.25 -5.87 -7.35
C ALA A 27 -2.76 -5.57 -7.30
N THR A 28 -3.57 -6.63 -7.32
CA THR A 28 -5.02 -6.57 -7.09
C THR A 28 -5.32 -6.94 -5.65
N VAL A 29 -6.15 -6.14 -4.97
CA VAL A 29 -6.69 -6.45 -3.64
C VAL A 29 -8.16 -6.82 -3.82
N VAL A 30 -8.58 -7.92 -3.19
CA VAL A 30 -9.95 -8.44 -3.24
C VAL A 30 -10.43 -8.61 -1.81
N ALA A 31 -11.61 -8.08 -1.48
CA ALA A 31 -12.24 -8.33 -0.19
C ALA A 31 -12.66 -9.81 -0.11
N GLN A 32 -12.22 -10.51 0.94
CA GLN A 32 -12.60 -11.90 1.17
C GLN A 32 -13.94 -12.01 1.89
N GLU A 33 -14.31 -10.97 2.64
CA GLU A 33 -15.51 -10.88 3.48
C GLU A 33 -16.02 -9.43 3.47
N ASN A 34 -17.23 -9.20 4.01
CA ASN A 34 -17.77 -7.86 4.18
C ASN A 34 -16.90 -7.03 5.13
N MET A 35 -16.50 -5.85 4.70
CA MET A 35 -15.58 -5.00 5.47
C MET A 35 -15.81 -3.51 5.20
N LEU A 36 -15.25 -2.69 6.08
CA LEU A 36 -15.14 -1.24 5.89
C LEU A 36 -13.69 -0.88 5.60
N CYS A 37 -13.48 -0.05 4.58
CA CYS A 37 -12.19 0.50 4.22
C CYS A 37 -12.24 2.03 4.37
N PHE A 38 -11.36 2.58 5.20
CA PHE A 38 -11.13 4.01 5.20
C PHE A 38 -10.38 4.40 3.92
N VAL A 39 -10.90 5.39 3.19
CA VAL A 39 -10.30 5.86 1.93
C VAL A 39 -9.65 7.20 2.15
N LEU A 40 -8.35 7.28 1.83
CA LEU A 40 -7.60 8.53 1.85
C LEU A 40 -7.27 8.96 0.42
N LEU A 41 -7.72 10.16 0.05
CA LEU A 41 -7.44 10.73 -1.27
C LEU A 41 -5.95 11.09 -1.41
N LYS A 42 -5.44 11.01 -2.65
CA LYS A 42 -4.05 11.34 -2.99
C LYS A 42 -3.61 12.69 -2.42
N SER A 43 -4.41 13.74 -2.61
CA SER A 43 -4.09 15.09 -2.16
C SER A 43 -3.89 15.16 -0.64
N THR A 44 -4.78 14.53 0.13
CA THR A 44 -4.69 14.46 1.59
C THR A 44 -3.52 13.60 2.04
N PHE A 45 -3.28 12.46 1.40
CA PHE A 45 -2.15 11.60 1.69
C PHE A 45 -0.81 12.32 1.48
N MET A 46 -0.64 13.01 0.35
CA MET A 46 0.57 13.78 0.07
C MET A 46 0.80 14.90 1.08
N LYS A 47 -0.26 15.57 1.56
CA LYS A 47 -0.17 16.57 2.64
C LYS A 47 0.29 15.91 3.95
N LEU A 48 -0.21 14.72 4.27
CA LEU A 48 0.19 13.96 5.46
C LEU A 48 1.67 13.59 5.41
N LEU A 49 2.15 13.07 4.27
CA LEU A 49 3.57 12.72 4.09
C LEU A 49 4.48 13.94 4.24
N LYS A 50 4.09 15.10 3.69
CA LYS A 50 4.86 16.35 3.82
C LYS A 50 4.96 16.82 5.27
N LYS A 51 3.89 16.68 6.05
CA LYS A 51 3.85 17.08 7.46
C LYS A 51 4.55 16.11 8.40
N ASN A 52 4.79 14.86 7.97
CA ASN A 52 5.31 13.80 8.82
C ASN A 52 6.47 13.06 8.12
N PRO A 53 7.70 13.64 8.10
CA PRO A 53 8.83 13.04 7.39
C PRO A 53 9.22 11.64 7.89
N SER A 54 9.16 11.40 9.20
CA SER A 54 9.45 10.07 9.78
C SER A 54 8.49 9.00 9.28
N PHE A 55 7.19 9.33 9.21
CA PHE A 55 6.18 8.43 8.65
C PHE A 55 6.43 8.15 7.17
N LYS A 56 6.83 9.17 6.40
CA LYS A 56 7.21 9.00 4.99
C LYS A 56 8.36 8.00 4.83
N THR A 57 9.44 8.17 5.59
CA THR A 57 10.61 7.26 5.52
C THR A 57 10.23 5.83 5.91
N TRP A 58 9.41 5.66 6.95
CA TRP A 58 8.91 4.34 7.33
C TRP A 58 8.05 3.71 6.22
N LEU A 59 7.20 4.50 5.57
CA LEU A 59 6.34 4.03 4.48
C LEU A 59 7.14 3.61 3.23
N GLU A 60 8.24 4.31 2.94
CA GLU A 60 9.19 3.95 1.88
C GLU A 60 9.81 2.57 2.19
N SER A 61 10.31 2.36 3.41
CA SER A 61 10.84 1.05 3.85
C SER A 61 9.81 -0.08 3.74
N LEU A 62 8.55 0.18 4.12
CA LEU A 62 7.48 -0.80 3.98
C LEU A 62 7.22 -1.15 2.51
N SER A 63 7.25 -0.16 1.63
CA SER A 63 6.97 -0.33 0.20
C SER A 63 8.05 -1.15 -0.49
N GLU A 64 9.32 -0.94 -0.14
CA GLU A 64 10.43 -1.77 -0.62
C GLU A 64 10.24 -3.25 -0.24
N LYS A 65 9.91 -3.53 1.02
CA LYS A 65 9.64 -4.89 1.50
C LYS A 65 8.49 -5.54 0.73
N ARG A 66 7.42 -4.79 0.44
CA ARG A 66 6.28 -5.26 -0.36
C ARG A 66 6.68 -5.54 -1.82
N LEU A 67 7.54 -4.70 -2.41
CA LEU A 67 8.03 -4.89 -3.78
C LEU A 67 8.90 -6.14 -3.92
N ILE A 68 9.80 -6.39 -2.96
CA ILE A 68 10.60 -7.63 -2.91
C ILE A 68 9.69 -8.83 -2.83
N LYS A 69 8.67 -8.78 -1.95
CA LYS A 69 7.70 -9.87 -1.83
C LYS A 69 6.98 -10.12 -3.14
N LEU A 70 6.55 -9.07 -3.85
CA LEU A 70 5.88 -9.16 -5.15
C LEU A 70 6.75 -9.79 -6.25
N ASN A 71 8.04 -9.46 -6.29
CA ASN A 71 8.97 -9.97 -7.29
C ASN A 71 9.43 -11.41 -7.01
N SER A 72 9.16 -11.94 -5.82
CA SER A 72 9.56 -13.29 -5.38
C SER A 72 8.47 -14.35 -5.63
N ILE A 73 7.50 -14.07 -6.51
CA ILE A 73 6.26 -14.84 -6.68
C ILE A 73 6.13 -15.31 -8.11
#